data_AF-A0A0T9RGF0-F1
#
_entry.id   AF-A0A0T9RGF0-F1
#
_cell.length_a   1.000
_cell.length_b   1.000
_cell.length_c   1.000
_cell.angle_alpha   90.00
_cell.angle_beta   90.00
_cell.angle_gamma   90.00
#
_symmetry.space_group_name_H-M   'P 1'
#
loop_
_entity.id
_entity.type
_entity.pdbx_description
1 polymer ?
#
loop_
_entity_poly.entity_id
_entity_poly.type
_entity_poly.pdbx_seq_one_letter_code
_entity_poly.pdbx_strand_id
1 'polypeptide(L)'
;MHSIGITDLIEKHVRKKHGPTRIKQEIRQKGFPQELVEQALEKVDVDWYAMARELKVSKFGDEMPSEAKEKNKQIRYLQYKGFSMDMIFEALS
;
A
#
# COMPACT_ATOMS: atom_id res chain seq x y z
N MET A 1 -17.14 -17.54 10.82
CA MET A 1 -17.72 -16.26 10.34
C MET A 1 -16.72 -15.10 10.24
N HIS A 2 -15.65 -15.03 11.04
CA HIS A 2 -14.69 -13.89 10.99
C HIS A 2 -13.83 -13.79 9.70
N SER A 3 -13.54 -14.90 9.02
CA SER A 3 -12.61 -14.90 7.88
C SER A 3 -13.17 -14.31 6.57
N ILE A 4 -14.49 -14.34 6.35
CA ILE A 4 -15.09 -13.81 5.12
C ILE A 4 -15.07 -12.27 5.17
N GLY A 5 -15.43 -11.69 6.33
CA GLY A 5 -15.50 -10.23 6.48
C GLY A 5 -14.14 -9.52 6.41
N ILE A 6 -13.04 -10.14 6.83
CA ILE A 6 -11.72 -9.49 6.76
C ILE A 6 -11.20 -9.41 5.32
N THR A 7 -11.43 -10.44 4.50
CA THR A 7 -11.00 -10.46 3.10
C THR A 7 -11.70 -9.37 2.30
N ASP A 8 -13.02 -9.22 2.45
CA ASP A 8 -13.80 -8.16 1.80
C ASP A 8 -13.27 -6.75 2.15
N LEU A 9 -12.83 -6.56 3.39
CA LEU A 9 -12.23 -5.29 3.83
C LEU A 9 -10.88 -5.05 3.18
N ILE A 10 -10.03 -6.07 3.05
CA ILE A 10 -8.74 -5.96 2.35
C ILE A 10 -8.97 -5.61 0.90
N GLU A 11 -9.84 -6.36 0.19
CA GLU A 11 -10.16 -6.11 -1.22
C GLU A 11 -10.69 -4.69 -1.45
N LYS A 12 -11.55 -4.20 -0.56
CA LYS A 12 -12.03 -2.81 -0.61
C LYS A 12 -10.90 -1.79 -0.54
N HIS A 13 -9.84 -2.06 0.21
CA HIS A 13 -8.67 -1.19 0.28
C HIS A 13 -7.71 -1.37 -0.90
N VAL A 14 -7.55 -2.60 -1.41
CA VAL A 14 -6.79 -2.90 -2.64
C VAL A 14 -7.38 -2.14 -3.82
N ARG A 15 -8.71 -2.13 -3.99
CA ARG A 15 -9.40 -1.34 -5.03
C ARG A 15 -9.16 0.17 -4.92
N LYS A 16 -8.84 0.67 -3.71
CA LYS A 16 -8.47 2.07 -3.46
C LYS A 16 -6.96 2.34 -3.62
N LYS A 17 -6.20 1.32 -4.03
CA LYS A 17 -4.74 1.31 -4.12
C LYS A 17 -4.08 1.75 -2.81
N HIS A 18 -4.52 1.20 -1.68
CA HIS A 18 -3.84 1.37 -0.41
C HIS A 18 -2.76 0.30 -0.26
N GLY A 19 -1.59 0.69 0.24
CA GLY A 19 -0.50 -0.23 0.55
C GLY A 19 -0.73 -0.99 1.87
N PRO A 20 0.07 -2.03 2.12
CA PRO A 20 -0.13 -2.97 3.23
C PRO A 20 -0.20 -2.28 4.60
N THR A 21 0.66 -1.31 4.88
CA THR A 21 0.71 -0.62 6.17
C THR A 21 -0.60 0.07 6.50
N ARG A 22 -1.20 0.74 5.50
CA ARG A 22 -2.50 1.40 5.67
C ARG A 22 -3.62 0.38 5.86
N ILE A 23 -3.62 -0.71 5.08
CA ILE A 23 -4.61 -1.78 5.21
C ILE A 23 -4.57 -2.37 6.62
N LYS A 24 -3.36 -2.70 7.12
CA LYS A 24 -3.17 -3.21 8.47
C LYS A 24 -3.76 -2.28 9.52
N GLN A 25 -3.46 -0.98 9.42
CA GLN A 25 -3.95 0.02 10.37
C GLN A 25 -5.49 0.14 10.36
N GLU A 26 -6.09 0.26 9.18
CA GLU A 26 -7.55 0.44 9.00
C GLU A 26 -8.34 -0.78 9.49
N ILE A 27 -7.82 -1.98 9.26
CA ILE A 27 -8.49 -3.22 9.71
C ILE A 27 -8.30 -3.42 11.21
N ARG A 28 -7.11 -3.13 11.77
CA ARG A 28 -6.90 -3.18 13.24
C ARG A 28 -7.80 -2.21 13.99
N GLN A 29 -8.04 -1.01 13.45
CA GLN A 29 -8.97 -0.04 14.05
C GLN A 29 -10.43 -0.55 14.12
N LYS A 30 -10.78 -1.56 13.32
CA LYS A 30 -12.10 -2.22 13.36
C LYS A 30 -12.17 -3.38 14.36
N GLY A 31 -11.11 -3.61 15.14
CA GLY A 31 -11.07 -4.61 16.20
C GLY A 31 -10.57 -6.00 15.78
N PHE A 32 -10.03 -6.15 14.57
CA PHE A 32 -9.45 -7.43 14.15
C PHE A 32 -8.06 -7.64 14.79
N PRO A 33 -7.76 -8.84 15.32
CA PRO A 33 -6.44 -9.19 15.85
C PRO A 33 -5.34 -9.06 14.80
N GLN A 34 -4.14 -8.64 15.22
CA GLN A 34 -3.01 -8.44 14.32
C GLN A 34 -2.66 -9.69 13.50
N GLU A 35 -2.57 -10.84 14.16
CA GLU A 35 -2.25 -12.13 13.53
C GLU A 35 -3.24 -12.49 12.41
N LEU A 36 -4.53 -12.22 12.63
CA LEU A 36 -5.57 -12.47 11.63
C LEU A 36 -5.42 -11.54 10.41
N VAL A 37 -5.05 -10.27 10.65
CA VAL A 37 -4.80 -9.29 9.58
C VAL A 37 -3.58 -9.68 8.75
N GLU A 38 -2.51 -10.12 9.40
CA GLU A 38 -1.28 -10.56 8.73
C GLU A 38 -1.53 -11.81 7.88
N GLN A 39 -2.17 -12.83 8.43
CA GLN A 39 -2.54 -14.04 7.69
C GLN A 39 -3.47 -13.74 6.50
N ALA A 40 -4.39 -12.78 6.64
CA ALA A 40 -5.28 -12.41 5.55
C ALA A 40 -4.55 -11.63 4.45
N LEU A 41 -3.58 -10.77 4.81
CA LEU A 41 -2.75 -10.05 3.85
C LEU A 41 -1.77 -10.96 3.10
N GLU A 42 -1.29 -12.04 3.73
CA GLU A 42 -0.45 -13.04 3.05
C GLU A 42 -1.22 -13.86 2.02
N LYS A 43 -2.54 -13.97 2.15
CA LYS A 43 -3.41 -14.75 1.25
C LYS A 43 -3.88 -13.96 0.03
N VAL A 44 -3.74 -12.64 0.02
CA VAL A 44 -4.14 -11.86 -1.15
C VAL A 44 -3.02 -11.86 -2.18
N ASP A 45 -3.38 -12.19 -3.41
CA ASP A 45 -2.47 -12.18 -4.56
C ASP A 45 -2.38 -10.75 -5.10
N VAL A 46 -1.56 -9.93 -4.44
CA VAL A 46 -1.32 -8.52 -4.80
C VAL A 46 0.16 -8.25 -4.86
N ASP A 47 0.62 -7.81 -6.03
CA ASP A 47 1.95 -7.23 -6.18
C ASP A 47 1.97 -5.78 -5.67
N TRP A 48 2.36 -5.62 -4.40
CA TRP A 48 2.43 -4.32 -3.75
C TRP A 48 3.50 -3.40 -4.35
N TYR A 49 4.59 -3.97 -4.89
CA TYR A 49 5.66 -3.21 -5.54
C TYR A 49 5.16 -2.64 -6.87
N ALA A 50 4.52 -3.48 -7.69
CA ALA A 50 3.89 -3.03 -8.94
C ALA A 50 2.84 -1.95 -8.66
N MET A 51 2.01 -2.11 -7.62
CA MET A 51 1.00 -1.11 -7.27
C MET A 51 1.62 0.23 -6.84
N ALA A 52 2.72 0.22 -6.08
CA ALA A 52 3.44 1.44 -5.71
C ALA A 52 3.98 2.17 -6.95
N ARG A 53 4.59 1.41 -7.88
CA ARG A 53 5.10 1.93 -9.16
C ARG A 53 3.97 2.50 -10.02
N GLU A 54 2.86 1.80 -10.18
CA GLU A 54 1.70 2.29 -10.92
C GLU A 54 1.16 3.62 -10.38
N LEU A 55 1.08 3.75 -9.05
CA LEU A 55 0.61 4.98 -8.42
C LEU A 55 1.60 6.13 -8.62
N LYS A 56 2.90 5.85 -8.54
CA LYS A 56 3.96 6.81 -8.86
C LYS A 56 3.79 7.30 -10.29
N VAL A 57 3.75 6.38 -11.25
CA VAL A 57 3.64 6.69 -12.69
C VAL A 57 2.34 7.44 -12.99
N SER A 58 1.21 6.96 -12.48
CA SER A 58 -0.10 7.59 -12.70
C SER A 58 -0.19 9.03 -12.18
N LYS A 59 0.59 9.40 -11.16
CA LYS A 59 0.51 10.72 -10.53
C LYS A 59 1.63 11.67 -10.92
N PHE A 60 2.84 11.15 -11.13
CA PHE A 60 4.05 11.95 -11.33
C PHE A 60 4.72 11.70 -12.68
N GLY A 61 4.24 10.73 -13.46
CA GLY A 61 4.87 10.32 -14.70
C GLY A 61 5.92 9.22 -14.50
N ASP A 62 6.38 8.67 -15.63
CA ASP A 62 7.35 7.57 -15.64
C ASP A 62 8.77 8.03 -15.32
N GLU A 63 9.07 9.32 -15.55
CA GLU A 63 10.38 9.92 -15.27
C GLU A 63 10.76 9.84 -13.78
N MET A 64 12.05 9.62 -13.52
CA MET A 64 12.57 9.61 -12.15
C MET A 64 12.81 11.02 -11.64
N PRO A 65 12.53 11.27 -10.34
CA PRO A 65 12.73 12.61 -9.78
C PRO A 65 14.21 12.98 -9.80
N SER A 66 14.53 14.08 -10.45
CA SER A 66 15.89 14.62 -10.53
C SER A 66 16.24 15.49 -9.32
N GLU A 67 15.22 16.07 -8.65
CA GLU A 67 15.39 16.94 -7.49
C GLU A 67 14.93 16.29 -6.17
N ALA A 68 15.67 16.56 -5.09
CA ALA A 68 15.33 16.06 -3.75
C ALA A 68 13.92 16.50 -3.29
N LYS A 69 13.49 17.71 -3.65
CA LYS A 69 12.17 18.23 -3.30
C LYS A 69 11.06 17.41 -3.96
N GLU A 70 11.26 17.03 -5.22
CA GLU A 70 10.33 16.19 -5.96
C GLU A 70 10.30 14.77 -5.39
N LYS A 71 11.48 14.15 -5.19
CA LYS A 71 11.59 12.83 -4.58
C LYS A 71 10.86 12.76 -3.23
N ASN A 72 11.04 13.76 -2.37
CA ASN A 72 10.35 13.82 -1.08
C ASN A 72 8.82 13.96 -1.21
N LYS A 73 8.33 14.66 -2.25
CA LYS A 73 6.89 14.74 -2.55
C LYS A 73 6.33 13.37 -2.96
N GLN A 74 7.05 12.63 -3.80
CA GLN A 74 6.65 11.29 -4.23
C GLN A 74 6.67 10.29 -3.06
N ILE A 75 7.73 10.30 -2.22
CA ILE A 75 7.84 9.48 -1.00
C ILE A 75 6.63 9.73 -0.08
N ARG A 76 6.34 10.99 0.25
CA ARG A 76 5.20 11.32 1.15
C ARG A 76 3.87 10.85 0.59
N TYR A 77 3.67 10.94 -0.72
CA TYR A 77 2.45 10.48 -1.36
C TYR A 77 2.27 8.96 -1.23
N LEU A 78 3.31 8.18 -1.53
CA LEU A 78 3.24 6.72 -1.44
C LEU A 78 3.18 6.26 0.03
N GLN A 79 3.88 6.93 0.93
CA GLN A 79 3.79 6.68 2.36
C GLN A 79 2.37 6.94 2.90
N TYR A 80 1.73 8.04 2.48
CA TYR A 80 0.32 8.32 2.81
C TYR A 80 -0.64 7.24 2.26
N LYS A 81 -0.31 6.69 1.09
CA LYS A 81 -1.02 5.55 0.51
C LYS A 81 -0.78 4.24 1.27
N GLY A 82 0.24 4.16 2.12
CA GLY A 82 0.49 3.03 3.00
C GLY A 82 1.55 2.05 2.52
N PHE A 83 2.40 2.46 1.57
CA PHE A 83 3.55 1.66 1.15
C PHE A 83 4.71 1.83 2.14
N SER A 84 5.48 0.76 2.33
CA SER A 84 6.70 0.77 3.14
C SER A 84 7.87 1.41 2.39
N MET A 85 8.92 1.81 3.09
CA MET A 85 10.03 2.56 2.49
C MET A 85 10.79 1.77 1.41
N ASP A 86 10.93 0.46 1.57
CA ASP A 86 11.47 -0.47 0.56
C ASP A 86 10.66 -0.41 -0.75
N MET A 87 9.33 -0.57 -0.69
CA MET A 87 8.46 -0.47 -1.86
C MET A 87 8.50 0.92 -2.50
N ILE A 88 8.59 1.96 -1.66
CA ILE A 88 8.70 3.35 -2.13
C ILE A 88 10.01 3.57 -2.87
N PHE A 89 11.13 3.07 -2.35
CA PHE A 89 12.42 3.25 -3.00
C PHE A 89 12.54 2.43 -4.28
N GLU A 90 11.98 1.23 -4.32
CA GLU A 90 11.90 0.43 -5.56
C GLU A 90 11.06 1.15 -6.64
N ALA A 91 9.98 1.84 -6.26
CA ALA A 91 9.18 2.63 -7.20
C ALA A 91 9.88 3.91 -7.70
N LEU A 92 10.99 4.31 -7.06
CA LEU A 92 11.77 5.54 -7.31
C LEU A 92 13.21 5.26 -7.76
N SER A 93 13.53 4.01 -8.06
CA SER A 93 14.77 3.57 -8.70
C SER A 93 14.53 3.32 -10.18
#